data_AF-A0A537VS62-F1
#
_entry.id   AF-A0A537VS62-F1
#
_cell.length_a   1.000
_cell.length_b   1.000
_cell.length_c   1.000
_cell.angle_alpha   90.00
_cell.angle_beta   90.00
_cell.angle_gamma   90.00
#
_symmetry.space_group_name_H-M   'P 1'
#
loop_
_entity.id
_entity.type
_entity.pdbx_description
1 polymer ?
#
loop_
_entity_poly.entity_id
_entity_poly.type
_entity_poly.pdbx_seq_one_letter_code
_entity_poly.pdbx_strand_id
1 'polypeptide(L)'
;VYALYNVSYAILSYPAGVLSDRVPRRVVFATGLGIFAAAYIGLGAVTSAGWVWFFLPLYGGYTALTDGVGKAWVADLLPEERVGSGLGFYQGLAGGAALLAGVWAGLAWGSTGRLPLLVSGFLVAGLAGVLLLAGARLERDGARSPVRA
;
A
#
# COMPACT_ATOMS: atom_id res chain seq x y z
N VAL A 1 -13.57 15.45 -7.08
CA VAL A 1 -12.42 14.89 -6.35
C VAL A 1 -12.50 13.36 -6.29
N TYR A 2 -13.50 12.76 -5.62
CA TYR A 2 -13.66 11.29 -5.59
C TYR A 2 -13.74 10.59 -6.95
N ALA A 3 -14.42 11.19 -7.94
CA ALA A 3 -14.46 10.66 -9.29
C ALA A 3 -13.07 10.56 -9.94
N LEU A 4 -12.18 11.53 -9.68
CA LEU A 4 -10.80 11.51 -10.20
C LEU A 4 -9.99 10.37 -9.58
N TYR A 5 -10.10 10.18 -8.26
CA TYR A 5 -9.49 9.05 -7.56
C TYR A 5 -9.96 7.71 -8.14
N ASN A 6 -11.28 7.53 -8.31
CA ASN A 6 -11.84 6.27 -8.83
C ASN A 6 -11.45 6.01 -10.29
N VAL A 7 -11.38 7.05 -11.13
CA VAL A 7 -10.92 6.94 -12.52
C VAL A 7 -9.44 6.58 -12.56
N SER A 8 -8.59 7.25 -11.78
CA SER A 8 -7.17 6.90 -11.67
C SER A 8 -6.98 5.46 -11.19
N TYR A 9 -7.72 5.06 -10.14
CA TYR A 9 -7.72 3.69 -9.63
C TYR A 9 -8.14 2.68 -10.72
N ALA A 10 -9.24 2.92 -11.43
CA ALA A 10 -9.73 2.01 -12.45
C ALA A 10 -8.74 1.84 -13.62
N ILE A 11 -8.15 2.94 -14.09
CA ILE A 11 -7.16 2.92 -15.17
C ILE A 11 -5.87 2.21 -14.73
N LEU A 12 -5.42 2.44 -13.49
CA LEU A 12 -4.16 1.88 -12.98
C LEU A 12 -4.29 0.44 -12.48
N SER A 13 -5.49 -0.04 -12.14
CA SER A 13 -5.68 -1.38 -11.58
C SER A 13 -5.31 -2.50 -12.56
N TYR A 14 -5.68 -2.36 -13.84
CA TYR A 14 -5.32 -3.34 -14.86
C TYR A 14 -3.78 -3.44 -15.10
N PRO A 15 -3.05 -2.35 -15.39
CA PRO A 15 -1.60 -2.43 -15.55
C PRO A 15 -0.88 -2.80 -14.26
N ALA A 16 -1.39 -2.41 -13.09
CA ALA A 16 -0.85 -2.84 -11.80
C ALA A 16 -0.95 -4.36 -11.60
N GLY A 17 -2.09 -4.95 -11.98
CA GLY A 17 -2.28 -6.41 -11.98
C GLY A 17 -1.25 -7.10 -12.87
N VAL A 18 -1.16 -6.69 -14.13
CA VAL A 18 -0.18 -7.23 -15.11
C VAL A 18 1.26 -7.07 -14.63
N LEU A 19 1.59 -5.94 -14.00
CA LEU A 19 2.91 -5.71 -13.43
C LEU A 19 3.19 -6.66 -12.26
N SER A 20 2.20 -6.93 -11.41
CA SER A 20 2.33 -7.86 -10.27
C SER A 20 2.50 -9.31 -10.68
N ASP A 21 2.12 -9.67 -11.89
CA ASP A 21 2.32 -11.01 -12.42
C ASP A 21 3.73 -11.19 -13.03
N ARG A 22 4.44 -10.08 -13.32
CA ARG A 22 5.80 -10.10 -13.90
C ARG A 22 6.90 -9.80 -12.88
N VAL A 23 6.56 -9.16 -11.77
CA VAL A 23 7.49 -8.67 -10.74
C VAL A 23 7.03 -9.25 -9.40
N PRO A 24 7.94 -9.60 -8.46
CA PRO A 24 7.51 -10.14 -7.18
C PRO A 24 6.44 -9.26 -6.52
N ARG A 25 5.29 -9.84 -6.16
CA ARG A 25 4.13 -9.10 -5.64
C ARG A 25 4.49 -8.19 -4.46
N ARG A 26 5.46 -8.61 -3.64
CA ARG A 26 6.06 -7.79 -2.57
C ARG A 26 6.58 -6.43 -3.05
N VAL A 27 7.31 -6.41 -4.16
CA VAL A 27 7.92 -5.18 -4.72
C VAL A 27 6.83 -4.25 -5.23
N VAL A 28 5.80 -4.80 -5.89
CA VAL A 28 4.65 -4.02 -6.38
C VAL A 28 3.87 -3.41 -5.22
N PHE A 29 3.59 -4.21 -4.18
CA PHE A 29 2.92 -3.74 -2.97
C PHE A 29 3.73 -2.66 -2.24
N ALA A 30 5.03 -2.87 -2.06
CA ALA A 30 5.92 -1.90 -1.41
C ALA A 30 6.07 -0.59 -2.23
N THR A 31 6.02 -0.67 -3.56
CA THR A 31 5.99 0.51 -4.42
C THR A 31 4.72 1.31 -4.19
N GLY A 32 3.56 0.65 -4.08
CA GLY A 32 2.30 1.29 -3.70
C GLY A 32 2.43 2.02 -2.35
N LEU A 33 3.00 1.37 -1.33
CA LEU A 33 3.25 2.00 -0.03
C LEU A 33 4.19 3.23 -0.13
N GLY A 34 5.20 3.18 -0.99
CA GLY A 34 6.06 4.34 -1.26
C GLY A 34 5.28 5.52 -1.87
N ILE A 35 4.36 5.24 -2.78
CA ILE A 35 3.47 6.24 -3.38
C ILE A 35 2.54 6.85 -2.31
N PHE A 36 1.97 6.02 -1.42
CA PHE A 36 1.19 6.49 -0.27
C PHE A 36 2.01 7.45 0.60
N ALA A 37 3.23 7.04 0.96
CA ALA A 37 4.10 7.84 1.81
C ALA A 37 4.43 9.19 1.18
N ALA A 38 4.80 9.20 -0.10
CA ALA A 38 5.08 10.43 -0.85
C ALA A 38 3.85 11.35 -0.90
N ALA A 39 2.65 10.79 -1.11
CA ALA A 39 1.42 11.56 -1.13
C ALA A 39 1.08 12.19 0.23
N TYR A 40 1.20 11.41 1.31
CA TYR A 40 0.89 11.87 2.67
C TYR A 40 1.91 12.88 3.20
N ILE A 41 3.21 12.65 2.95
CA ILE A 41 4.26 13.60 3.30
C ILE A 41 4.09 14.90 2.50
N GLY A 42 3.86 14.78 1.19
CA GLY A 42 3.63 15.92 0.31
C GLY A 42 2.43 16.75 0.74
N LEU A 43 1.30 16.12 1.05
CA LEU A 43 0.09 16.80 1.52
C LEU A 43 0.28 17.45 2.91
N GLY A 44 1.07 16.84 3.78
CA GLY A 44 1.44 17.44 5.07
C GLY A 44 2.44 18.60 4.97
N ALA A 45 3.24 18.66 3.91
CA ALA A 45 4.25 19.70 3.69
C ALA A 45 3.68 20.94 2.98
N VAL A 46 2.70 20.77 2.10
CA VAL A 46 2.08 21.87 1.34
C VAL A 46 0.97 22.57 2.11
N THR A 47 0.83 23.87 1.89
CA THR A 47 -0.18 24.72 2.53
C THR A 47 -1.31 25.13 1.59
N SER A 48 -1.14 24.92 0.29
CA SER A 48 -2.10 25.29 -0.74
C SER A 48 -3.02 24.12 -1.10
N ALA A 49 -4.32 24.38 -1.09
CA ALA A 49 -5.37 23.41 -1.41
C ALA A 49 -5.29 22.86 -2.86
N GLY A 50 -4.57 23.55 -3.77
CA GLY A 50 -4.42 23.12 -5.15
C GLY A 50 -3.66 21.79 -5.32
N TRP A 51 -2.76 21.47 -4.38
CA TRP A 51 -1.96 20.24 -4.43
C TRP A 51 -2.77 18.96 -4.27
N VAL A 52 -3.99 19.05 -3.75
CA VAL A 52 -4.93 17.92 -3.66
C VAL A 52 -5.17 17.30 -5.04
N TRP A 53 -5.23 18.11 -6.10
CA TRP A 53 -5.46 17.62 -7.46
C TRP A 53 -4.30 16.79 -8.02
N PHE A 54 -3.08 16.96 -7.48
CA PHE A 54 -1.90 16.18 -7.84
C PHE A 54 -1.78 14.93 -6.97
N PHE A 55 -1.94 15.06 -5.65
CA PHE A 55 -1.76 13.95 -4.73
C PHE A 55 -2.90 12.93 -4.74
N LEU A 56 -4.11 13.33 -5.15
CA LEU A 56 -5.26 12.42 -5.16
C LEU A 56 -5.21 11.37 -6.28
N PRO A 57 -4.85 11.70 -7.54
CA PRO A 57 -4.52 10.68 -8.55
C PRO A 57 -3.39 9.76 -8.12
N LEU A 58 -2.34 10.33 -7.51
CA LEU A 58 -1.19 9.58 -7.01
C LEU A 58 -1.63 8.56 -5.94
N TYR A 59 -2.52 8.99 -5.04
CA TYR A 59 -3.13 8.13 -4.04
C TYR A 59 -4.01 7.01 -4.67
N GLY A 60 -4.72 7.30 -5.77
CA GLY A 60 -5.42 6.28 -6.56
C GLY A 60 -4.49 5.20 -7.11
N GLY A 61 -3.26 5.60 -7.51
CA GLY A 61 -2.21 4.67 -7.90
C GLY A 61 -1.73 3.76 -6.78
N TYR A 62 -1.60 4.29 -5.55
CA TYR A 62 -1.35 3.47 -4.36
C TYR A 62 -2.41 2.39 -4.18
N THR A 63 -3.69 2.75 -4.25
CA THR A 63 -4.79 1.78 -4.06
C THR A 63 -4.75 0.70 -5.15
N ALA A 64 -4.46 1.08 -6.40
CA ALA A 64 -4.33 0.12 -7.51
C ALA A 64 -3.21 -0.91 -7.28
N LEU A 65 -2.09 -0.47 -6.71
CA LEU A 65 -0.92 -1.32 -6.45
C LEU A 65 -1.02 -2.14 -5.16
N THR A 66 -1.98 -1.87 -4.28
CA THR A 66 -2.08 -2.52 -2.97
C THR A 66 -3.37 -3.31 -2.79
N ASP A 67 -4.53 -2.82 -3.25
CA ASP A 67 -5.82 -3.49 -3.01
C ASP A 67 -5.93 -4.81 -3.77
N GLY A 68 -5.72 -4.80 -5.10
CA GLY A 68 -5.75 -6.01 -5.92
C GLY A 68 -4.55 -6.93 -5.68
N VAL A 69 -3.35 -6.35 -5.68
CA VAL A 69 -2.09 -7.08 -5.53
C VAL A 69 -1.97 -7.73 -4.15
N GLY A 70 -2.41 -7.05 -3.09
CA GLY A 70 -2.38 -7.60 -1.72
C GLY A 70 -3.29 -8.83 -1.57
N LYS A 71 -4.51 -8.77 -2.12
CA LYS A 71 -5.44 -9.92 -2.11
C LYS A 71 -4.88 -11.10 -2.90
N ALA A 72 -4.35 -10.84 -4.09
CA ALA A 72 -3.70 -11.87 -4.90
C ALA A 72 -2.51 -12.50 -4.15
N TRP A 73 -1.69 -11.67 -3.51
CA TRP A 73 -0.55 -12.15 -2.74
C TRP A 73 -0.95 -13.00 -1.54
N VAL A 74 -2.01 -12.63 -0.81
CA VAL A 74 -2.54 -13.45 0.29
C VAL A 74 -3.10 -14.77 -0.22
N ALA A 75 -3.82 -14.76 -1.35
CA ALA A 75 -4.36 -15.97 -1.95
C ALA A 75 -3.25 -16.95 -2.35
N ASP A 76 -2.15 -16.47 -2.95
CA ASP A 76 -1.01 -17.29 -3.36
C ASP A 76 -0.27 -17.96 -2.17
N LEU A 77 -0.42 -17.44 -0.95
CA LEU A 77 0.22 -17.97 0.26
C LEU A 77 -0.61 -19.05 0.96
N LEU A 78 -1.85 -19.27 0.52
CA LEU A 78 -2.81 -20.15 1.18
C LEU A 78 -3.14 -21.35 0.30
N PRO A 79 -3.40 -22.52 0.89
CA PRO A 79 -3.97 -23.64 0.15
C PRO A 79 -5.39 -23.29 -0.33
N GLU A 80 -5.78 -23.81 -1.49
CA GLU A 80 -7.03 -23.44 -2.21
C GLU A 80 -8.27 -23.50 -1.31
N GLU A 81 -8.35 -24.50 -0.43
CA GLU A 81 -9.50 -24.71 0.46
C GLU A 81 -9.65 -23.63 1.54
N ARG A 82 -8.58 -22.86 1.81
CA ARG A 82 -8.55 -21.81 2.85
C ARG A 82 -8.48 -20.39 2.31
N VAL A 83 -8.41 -20.21 0.98
CA VAL A 83 -8.31 -18.88 0.36
C VAL A 83 -9.48 -17.99 0.78
N GLY A 84 -10.70 -18.51 0.79
CA GLY A 84 -11.90 -17.76 1.19
C GLY A 84 -11.80 -17.22 2.62
N SER A 85 -11.43 -18.07 3.59
CA SER A 85 -11.27 -17.66 5.00
C SER A 85 -10.10 -16.70 5.20
N GLY A 86 -8.98 -16.93 4.50
CA GLY A 86 -7.81 -16.06 4.59
C GLY A 86 -8.03 -14.67 4.00
N LEU A 87 -8.74 -14.58 2.86
CA LEU A 87 -9.17 -13.29 2.31
C LEU A 87 -10.17 -12.60 3.23
N GLY A 88 -11.10 -13.32 3.84
CA GLY A 88 -12.01 -12.78 4.84
C GLY A 88 -11.28 -12.18 6.04
N PHE A 89 -10.28 -12.90 6.58
CA PHE A 89 -9.44 -12.42 7.67
C PHE A 89 -8.60 -11.19 7.27
N TYR A 90 -7.98 -11.22 6.09
CA TYR A 90 -7.23 -10.09 5.55
C TYR A 90 -8.11 -8.84 5.43
N GLN A 91 -9.32 -8.97 4.87
CA GLN A 91 -10.25 -7.85 4.75
C GLN A 91 -10.76 -7.37 6.11
N GLY A 92 -10.97 -8.28 7.07
CA GLY A 92 -11.32 -7.93 8.45
C GLY A 92 -10.23 -7.10 9.13
N LEU A 93 -8.97 -7.51 9.00
CA LEU A 93 -7.82 -6.75 9.50
C LEU A 93 -7.67 -5.40 8.79
N ALA A 94 -7.83 -5.36 7.47
CA ALA A 94 -7.78 -4.12 6.71
C ALA A 94 -8.87 -3.14 7.15
N GLY A 95 -10.09 -3.62 7.37
CA GLY A 95 -11.20 -2.84 7.92
C GLY A 95 -10.92 -2.32 9.34
N GLY A 96 -10.43 -3.19 10.22
CA GLY A 96 -10.02 -2.80 11.58
C GLY A 96 -8.91 -1.75 11.58
N ALA A 97 -7.89 -1.92 10.72
CA ALA A 97 -6.83 -0.94 10.54
C ALA A 97 -7.36 0.40 10.00
N ALA A 98 -8.32 0.38 9.07
CA ALA A 98 -8.96 1.59 8.56
C ALA A 98 -9.73 2.35 9.66
N LEU A 99 -10.41 1.63 10.56
CA LEU A 99 -11.05 2.25 11.72
C LEU A 99 -10.04 2.91 12.66
N LEU A 100 -8.95 2.21 13.01
CA LEU A 100 -7.87 2.77 13.84
C LEU A 100 -7.23 3.99 13.18
N ALA A 101 -7.00 3.94 11.87
CA ALA A 101 -6.49 5.06 11.10
C ALA A 101 -7.45 6.26 11.11
N GLY A 102 -8.76 6.01 11.03
CA GLY A 102 -9.79 7.05 11.15
C GLY A 102 -9.80 7.72 12.53
N VAL A 103 -9.73 6.93 13.60
CA VAL A 103 -9.63 7.44 14.98
C VAL A 103 -8.35 8.26 15.16
N TRP A 104 -7.21 7.73 14.71
CA TRP A 104 -5.93 8.44 14.71
C TRP A 104 -6.02 9.78 13.97
N ALA A 105 -6.52 9.77 12.73
CA ALA A 105 -6.64 10.96 11.91
C ALA A 105 -7.56 12.01 12.56
N GLY A 106 -8.68 11.58 13.15
CA GLY A 106 -9.62 12.47 13.83
C GLY A 106 -9.05 13.10 15.09
N LEU A 107 -8.42 12.31 15.97
CA LEU A 107 -7.84 12.80 17.22
C LEU A 107 -6.60 13.68 16.99
N ALA A 108 -5.78 13.32 16.00
CA ALA A 108 -4.53 14.02 15.71
C ALA A 108 -4.70 15.20 14.74
N TRP A 109 -5.88 15.41 14.14
CA TRP A 109 -6.10 16.43 13.10
C TRP A 109 -5.60 17.82 13.53
N GLY A 110 -5.88 18.22 14.76
CA GLY A 110 -5.47 19.53 15.29
C GLY A 110 -5.90 20.70 14.38
N SER A 111 -5.24 21.85 14.52
CA SER A 111 -5.56 23.04 13.72
C SER A 111 -4.99 22.99 12.29
N THR A 112 -3.87 22.30 12.08
CA THR A 112 -3.17 22.27 10.79
C THR A 112 -3.36 20.99 9.97
N GLY A 113 -3.86 19.88 10.53
CA GLY A 113 -4.01 18.59 9.82
C GLY A 113 -2.70 17.89 9.44
N ARG A 114 -1.55 18.57 9.55
CA ARG A 114 -0.24 18.07 9.06
C ARG A 114 0.30 16.89 9.87
N LEU A 115 0.11 16.90 11.17
CA LEU A 115 0.69 15.92 12.08
C LEU A 115 0.27 14.48 11.75
N PRO A 116 -1.04 14.15 11.60
CA PRO A 116 -1.45 12.80 11.22
C PRO A 116 -0.96 12.41 9.84
N LEU A 117 -0.90 13.35 8.89
CA LEU A 117 -0.43 13.10 7.53
C LEU A 117 1.07 12.74 7.50
N LEU A 118 1.91 13.58 8.11
CA LEU A 118 3.35 13.37 8.15
C LEU A 118 3.72 12.09 8.89
N VAL A 119 3.16 11.86 10.08
CA VAL A 119 3.45 10.66 10.88
C VAL A 119 3.07 9.40 10.11
N SER A 120 1.87 9.35 9.54
CA SER A 120 1.43 8.19 8.76
C SER A 120 2.31 7.98 7.53
N GLY A 121 2.67 9.06 6.83
CA GLY A 121 3.54 9.02 5.67
C GLY A 121 4.94 8.47 6.00
N PHE A 122 5.58 8.94 7.06
CA PHE A 122 6.90 8.45 7.48
C PHE A 122 6.87 6.99 7.98
N LEU A 123 5.84 6.60 8.73
CA LEU A 123 5.68 5.21 9.18
C LEU A 123 5.53 4.26 8.00
N VAL A 124 4.69 4.62 7.02
CA VAL A 124 4.48 3.80 5.82
C VAL A 124 5.72 3.80 4.91
N ALA A 125 6.47 4.90 4.84
CA ALA A 125 7.77 4.92 4.14
C ALA A 125 8.76 3.92 4.75
N GLY A 126 8.84 3.88 6.09
CA GLY A 126 9.66 2.91 6.81
C GLY A 126 9.25 1.47 6.50
N LEU A 127 7.94 1.19 6.54
CA LEU A 127 7.40 -0.13 6.21
C LEU A 127 7.73 -0.55 4.77
N ALA A 128 7.55 0.36 3.81
CA ALA A 128 7.91 0.12 2.41
C ALA A 128 9.41 -0.23 2.27
N GLY A 129 10.28 0.53 2.95
CA GLY A 129 11.71 0.28 2.98
C GLY A 129 12.06 -1.09 3.58
N VAL A 130 11.45 -1.46 4.70
CA VAL A 130 11.64 -2.77 5.33
C VAL A 130 11.19 -3.90 4.41
N LEU A 131 10.02 -3.79 3.77
CA LEU A 131 9.53 -4.81 2.84
C LEU A 131 10.46 -5.00 1.64
N LEU A 132 11.01 -3.92 1.10
CA LEU A 132 11.96 -4.00 -0.02
C LEU A 132 13.30 -4.62 0.43
N LEU A 133 13.86 -4.17 1.55
CA LEU A 133 15.18 -4.58 2.01
C LEU A 133 15.21 -5.97 2.64
N ALA A 134 14.25 -6.30 3.51
CA ALA A 134 14.20 -7.59 4.19
C ALA A 134 13.84 -8.70 3.21
N GLY A 135 12.89 -8.45 2.30
CA GLY A 135 12.52 -9.46 1.31
C GLY A 135 13.63 -9.71 0.28
N ALA A 136 14.40 -8.68 -0.10
CA ALA A 136 15.57 -8.88 -0.98
C ALA A 136 16.68 -9.70 -0.30
N ARG A 137 16.79 -9.65 1.03
CA ARG A 137 17.73 -10.50 1.80
C ARG A 137 17.28 -11.96 1.81
N LEU A 138 16.00 -12.22 2.12
CA LEU A 138 15.46 -13.58 2.17
C LEU A 138 15.50 -14.30 0.82
N GLU A 139 15.23 -13.60 -0.29
CA GLU A 139 15.35 -14.16 -1.64
C GLU A 139 16.80 -14.50 -2.00
N ARG A 140 17.75 -13.66 -1.59
CA ARG A 140 19.18 -13.89 -1.81
C ARG A 140 19.73 -15.04 -0.97
N ASP A 141 19.27 -15.18 0.27
CA ASP A 141 19.72 -16.23 1.18
C ASP A 141 19.12 -17.61 0.80
N GLY A 142 17.87 -17.62 0.32
CA GLY A 142 17.24 -18.82 -0.25
C GLY A 142 17.92 -19.30 -1.54
N ALA A 143 18.32 -18.38 -2.43
CA ALA A 143 19.06 -18.71 -3.65
C ALA A 143 20.50 -19.22 -3.41
N ARG A 144 21.04 -19.01 -2.20
CA ARG A 144 22.39 -19.43 -1.80
C ARG A 144 22.44 -20.79 -1.10
N SER A 145 21.32 -21.43 -0.81
CA SER A 145 21.29 -22.76 -0.18
C SER A 145 21.41 -23.87 -1.25
N PRO A 146 22.54 -24.61 -1.34
CA PRO A 146 22.75 -25.62 -2.38
C PRO A 146 22.17 -26.99 -2.00
N VAL A 147 21.07 -27.04 -1.24
CA VAL A 147 20.55 -28.32 -0.70
C VAL A 147 19.07 -28.44 -1.00
N ARG A 148 18.79 -28.94 -2.21
CA ARG A 148 17.66 -29.81 -2.60
C ARG A 148 17.74 -30.02 -4.11
N ALA A 149 18.73 -30.80 -4.53
CA ALA A 149 18.71 -31.54 -5.79
C ALA A 149 18.52 -33.02 -5.43
#